data_AF-A0A2V7PLD4-F1
#
_entry.id   AF-A0A2V7PLD4-F1
#
_cell.length_a   1.000
_cell.length_b   1.000
_cell.length_c   1.000
_cell.angle_alpha   90.00
_cell.angle_beta   90.00
_cell.angle_gamma   90.00
#
_symmetry.space_group_name_H-M   'P 1'
#
loop_
_entity.id
_entity.type
_entity.pdbx_description
1 polymer ?
#
loop_
_entity_poly.entity_id
_entity_poly.type
_entity_poly.pdbx_seq_one_letter_code
_entity_poly.pdbx_strand_id
1 'polypeptide(L)'
;WIQGHFHLTVGSAVALTFMGTAYWLLPRLTGRELELGLLARVQPYLWFLGMLLFAISNHITGLMGMPRRIYDASYGGSVAAQAWRGWTDLSALGGVFLFTSAGFFILVMLGTGLAGKRRDAEPIEWAEPLEPTSPKATLFDRYGLWTAVAVVLVLIAYAYPLWSHLQMQRYGSPGFTPF
;
A
#
# COMPACT_ATOMS: atom_id res chain seq x y z
N TRP A 1 -14.87 -5.84 0.88
CA TRP A 1 -14.78 -4.50 1.48
C TRP A 1 -13.38 -4.24 2.01
N ILE A 2 -12.96 -4.94 3.07
CA ILE A 2 -11.65 -4.69 3.71
C ILE A 2 -10.48 -4.75 2.71
N GLN A 3 -10.51 -5.71 1.77
CA GLN A 3 -9.48 -5.79 0.73
C GLN A 3 -9.45 -4.57 -0.19
N GLY A 4 -10.60 -4.02 -0.59
CA GLY A 4 -10.63 -2.77 -1.34
C GLY A 4 -10.04 -1.62 -0.52
N HIS A 5 -10.37 -1.52 0.77
CA HIS A 5 -9.93 -0.43 1.64
C HIS A 5 -8.40 -0.35 1.75
N PHE A 6 -7.73 -1.43 2.17
CA PHE A 6 -6.29 -1.35 2.39
C PHE A 6 -5.47 -1.28 1.08
N HIS A 7 -6.06 -1.69 -0.06
CA HIS A 7 -5.43 -1.46 -1.36
C HIS A 7 -5.49 0.01 -1.78
N LEU A 8 -6.46 0.80 -1.35
CA LEU A 8 -6.42 2.26 -1.58
C LEU A 8 -5.39 2.96 -0.69
N THR A 9 -5.15 2.48 0.52
CA THR A 9 -4.18 3.08 1.44
C THR A 9 -2.76 2.60 1.12
N VAL A 10 -2.45 1.33 1.40
CA VAL A 10 -1.10 0.77 1.23
C VAL A 10 -0.85 0.40 -0.23
N GLY A 11 -1.84 -0.23 -0.88
CA GLY A 11 -1.70 -0.67 -2.28
C GLY A 11 -1.60 0.48 -3.30
N SER A 12 -2.17 1.65 -3.01
CA SER A 12 -2.14 2.82 -3.90
C SER A 12 -1.27 3.92 -3.33
N ALA A 13 -1.70 4.59 -2.25
CA ALA A 13 -1.02 5.81 -1.78
C ALA A 13 0.44 5.53 -1.41
N VAL A 14 0.70 4.52 -0.56
CA VAL A 14 2.06 4.16 -0.16
C VAL A 14 2.87 3.61 -1.34
N ALA A 15 2.32 2.66 -2.10
CA ALA A 15 3.02 2.04 -3.22
C ALA A 15 3.42 3.06 -4.31
N LEU A 16 2.50 3.95 -4.71
CA LEU A 16 2.79 4.99 -5.70
C LEU A 16 3.83 5.99 -5.20
N THR A 17 3.79 6.38 -3.92
CA THR A 17 4.84 7.21 -3.34
C THR A 17 6.19 6.52 -3.45
N PHE A 18 6.29 5.23 -3.08
CA PHE A 18 7.55 4.50 -3.20
C PHE A 18 8.03 4.34 -4.64
N MET A 19 7.13 4.04 -5.59
CA MET A 19 7.49 3.94 -7.00
C MET A 19 7.97 5.29 -7.57
N GLY A 20 7.25 6.36 -7.29
CA GLY A 20 7.63 7.72 -7.71
C GLY A 20 8.96 8.16 -7.09
N THR A 21 9.15 7.93 -5.79
CA THR A 21 10.43 8.18 -5.11
C THR A 21 11.54 7.34 -5.71
N ALA A 22 11.30 6.08 -6.08
CA ALA A 22 12.29 5.22 -6.70
C ALA A 22 12.78 5.75 -8.05
N TYR A 23 11.90 6.32 -8.88
CA TYR A 23 12.28 6.98 -10.13
C TYR A 23 13.19 8.20 -9.92
N TRP A 24 13.12 8.85 -8.76
CA TRP A 24 14.05 9.93 -8.42
C TRP A 24 15.32 9.42 -7.72
N LEU A 25 15.18 8.44 -6.83
CA LEU A 25 16.23 7.95 -5.95
C LEU A 25 17.24 7.07 -6.69
N LEU A 26 16.79 6.16 -7.56
CA LEU A 26 17.68 5.23 -8.26
C LEU A 26 18.69 5.97 -9.17
N PRO A 27 18.29 6.95 -10.01
CA PRO A 27 19.23 7.79 -10.76
C PRO A 27 20.33 8.41 -9.89
N ARG A 28 19.96 8.90 -8.71
CA ARG A 28 20.90 9.56 -7.78
C ARG A 28 21.85 8.59 -7.12
N LEU A 29 21.37 7.42 -6.69
CA LEU A 29 22.21 6.39 -6.08
C LEU A 29 23.21 5.78 -7.07
N THR A 30 22.81 5.66 -8.34
CA THR A 30 23.62 5.01 -9.38
C THR A 30 24.46 5.98 -10.23
N GLY A 31 24.16 7.29 -10.16
CA GLY A 31 24.73 8.29 -11.05
C GLY A 31 24.37 8.03 -12.51
N ARG A 32 23.13 7.58 -12.77
CA ARG A 32 22.63 7.24 -14.11
C ARG A 32 21.35 7.99 -14.42
N GLU A 33 21.12 8.29 -15.70
CA GLU A 33 19.87 8.88 -16.16
C GLU A 33 18.72 7.86 -16.10
N LEU A 34 17.51 8.36 -15.83
CA LEU A 34 16.29 7.55 -15.83
C LEU A 34 15.98 7.08 -17.26
N GLU A 35 15.92 5.77 -17.46
CA GLU A 35 15.59 5.17 -18.75
C GLU A 35 14.08 4.95 -18.93
N LEU A 36 13.65 4.79 -20.19
CA LEU A 36 12.26 4.47 -20.55
C LEU A 36 11.25 5.51 -20.00
N GLY A 37 11.57 6.79 -20.09
CA GLY A 37 10.79 7.89 -19.49
C GLY A 37 9.30 7.91 -19.86
N LEU A 38 8.91 7.43 -21.04
CA LEU A 38 7.49 7.28 -21.40
C LEU A 38 6.77 6.26 -20.51
N LEU A 39 7.40 5.10 -20.27
CA LEU A 39 6.85 4.08 -19.37
C LEU A 39 6.78 4.61 -17.95
N ALA A 40 7.82 5.30 -17.47
CA ALA A 40 7.83 5.91 -16.14
C ALA A 40 6.69 6.93 -15.95
N ARG A 41 6.35 7.70 -17.00
CA ARG A 41 5.23 8.66 -16.96
C ARG A 41 3.86 7.98 -16.95
N VAL A 42 3.69 6.91 -17.72
CA VAL A 42 2.39 6.21 -17.86
C VAL A 42 2.11 5.25 -16.70
N GLN A 43 3.15 4.62 -16.16
CA GLN A 43 3.09 3.63 -15.08
C GLN A 43 2.19 4.03 -13.90
N PRO A 44 2.33 5.22 -13.28
CA PRO A 44 1.53 5.58 -12.11
C PRO A 44 0.03 5.70 -12.44
N TYR A 45 -0.32 6.13 -13.65
CA TYR A 45 -1.73 6.23 -14.07
C TYR A 45 -2.35 4.84 -14.29
N LEU A 46 -1.59 3.90 -14.88
CA LEU A 46 -2.04 2.51 -15.01
C LEU A 46 -2.22 1.86 -13.63
N TRP A 47 -1.30 2.12 -12.70
CA TRP A 47 -1.42 1.61 -11.33
C TRP A 47 -2.66 2.16 -10.64
N PHE A 48 -2.85 3.49 -10.71
CA PHE A 48 -3.99 4.17 -10.12
C PHE A 48 -5.32 3.66 -10.69
N LEU A 49 -5.45 3.56 -12.02
CA LEU A 49 -6.64 3.03 -12.67
C LEU A 49 -6.90 1.57 -12.27
N GLY A 50 -5.86 0.73 -12.30
CA GLY A 50 -5.95 -0.67 -11.88
C GLY A 50 -6.42 -0.81 -10.42
N MET A 51 -5.88 0.00 -9.52
CA MET A 51 -6.28 0.04 -8.12
C MET A 51 -7.71 0.56 -7.93
N LEU A 52 -8.18 1.54 -8.71
CA LEU A 52 -9.57 1.99 -8.65
C LEU A 52 -10.54 0.88 -9.05
N LEU A 53 -10.29 0.22 -10.19
CA LEU A 53 -11.12 -0.88 -10.68
C LEU A 53 -11.16 -2.04 -9.70
N PHE A 54 -10.00 -2.41 -9.15
CA PHE A 54 -9.89 -3.41 -8.09
C PHE A 54 -10.66 -2.98 -6.84
N ALA A 55 -10.37 -1.80 -6.30
CA ALA A 55 -10.88 -1.39 -5.00
C ALA A 55 -12.40 -1.19 -5.03
N ILE A 56 -12.94 -0.47 -6.01
CA ILE A 56 -14.38 -0.19 -6.11
C ILE A 56 -15.16 -1.51 -6.19
N SER A 57 -14.75 -2.41 -7.09
CA SER A 57 -15.35 -3.74 -7.22
C SER A 57 -15.37 -4.49 -5.89
N ASN A 58 -14.23 -4.49 -5.18
CA ASN A 58 -14.11 -5.21 -3.91
C ASN A 58 -14.80 -4.53 -2.72
N HIS A 59 -15.05 -3.23 -2.76
CA HIS A 59 -15.93 -2.56 -1.80
C HIS A 59 -17.37 -3.02 -2.03
N ILE A 60 -17.85 -2.92 -3.26
CA ILE A 60 -19.23 -3.29 -3.65
C ILE A 60 -19.52 -4.75 -3.31
N THR A 61 -18.72 -5.70 -3.81
CA THR A 61 -18.94 -7.13 -3.53
C THR A 61 -18.82 -7.45 -2.04
N GLY A 62 -17.98 -6.70 -1.30
CA GLY A 62 -17.92 -6.81 0.15
C GLY A 62 -19.21 -6.44 0.87
N LEU A 63 -19.88 -5.39 0.41
CA LEU A 63 -21.21 -5.01 0.95
C LEU A 63 -22.27 -6.06 0.57
N MET A 64 -22.07 -6.74 -0.57
CA MET A 64 -22.90 -7.88 -1.00
C MET A 64 -22.55 -9.19 -0.27
N GLY A 65 -21.69 -9.16 0.75
CA GLY A 65 -21.34 -10.33 1.56
C GLY A 65 -20.28 -11.26 0.96
N MET A 66 -19.57 -10.85 -0.10
CA MET A 66 -18.48 -11.65 -0.67
C MET A 66 -17.36 -11.86 0.36
N PRO A 67 -17.04 -13.12 0.73
CA PRO A 67 -15.97 -13.39 1.68
C PRO A 67 -14.61 -13.10 1.05
N ARG A 68 -13.67 -12.65 1.88
CA ARG A 68 -12.26 -12.49 1.52
C ARG A 68 -11.49 -13.78 1.83
N ARG A 69 -10.29 -13.93 1.25
CA ARG A 69 -9.37 -15.07 1.47
C ARG A 69 -9.92 -16.41 0.98
N ILE A 70 -10.60 -16.39 -0.17
CA ILE A 70 -11.04 -17.58 -0.91
C ILE A 70 -10.20 -17.68 -2.19
N TYR A 71 -9.62 -18.85 -2.45
CA TYR A 71 -8.78 -19.08 -3.63
C TYR A 71 -9.58 -19.44 -4.88
N ASP A 72 -10.77 -20.03 -4.68
CA ASP A 72 -11.65 -20.49 -5.76
C ASP A 72 -12.61 -19.38 -6.20
N ALA A 73 -12.46 -18.95 -7.46
CA ALA A 73 -13.31 -17.93 -8.07
C ALA A 73 -14.76 -18.38 -8.28
N SER A 74 -15.05 -19.69 -8.27
CA SER A 74 -16.41 -20.22 -8.32
C SER A 74 -17.10 -20.24 -6.96
N TYR A 75 -16.35 -20.01 -5.87
CA TYR A 75 -16.82 -20.14 -4.49
C TYR A 75 -17.56 -21.47 -4.24
N GLY A 76 -16.99 -22.58 -4.74
CA GLY A 76 -17.59 -23.91 -4.66
C GLY A 76 -18.90 -24.07 -5.44
N GLY A 77 -19.10 -23.26 -6.49
CA GLY A 77 -20.34 -23.25 -7.28
C GLY A 77 -21.53 -22.58 -6.59
N SER A 78 -21.30 -21.77 -5.56
CA SER A 78 -22.37 -21.07 -4.82
C SER A 78 -23.19 -20.15 -5.74
N VAL A 79 -24.52 -20.24 -5.66
CA VAL A 79 -25.43 -19.36 -6.42
C VAL A 79 -25.18 -17.88 -6.07
N ALA A 80 -24.80 -17.59 -4.82
CA ALA A 80 -24.46 -16.23 -4.39
C ALA A 80 -23.28 -15.63 -5.18
N ALA A 81 -22.36 -16.47 -5.67
CA ALA A 81 -21.21 -16.02 -6.45
C ALA A 81 -21.60 -15.41 -7.80
N GLN A 82 -22.74 -15.81 -8.36
CA GLN A 82 -23.24 -15.24 -9.62
C GLN A 82 -23.48 -13.72 -9.50
N ALA A 83 -23.96 -13.26 -8.34
CA ALA A 83 -24.21 -11.85 -8.08
C ALA A 83 -22.92 -11.00 -8.06
N TRP A 84 -21.77 -11.61 -7.77
CA TRP A 84 -20.49 -10.90 -7.71
C TRP A 84 -19.73 -10.91 -9.03
N ARG A 85 -20.13 -11.78 -9.98
CA ARG A 85 -19.30 -12.15 -11.13
C ARG A 85 -18.83 -10.95 -11.96
N GLY A 86 -19.75 -10.07 -12.36
CA GLY A 86 -19.41 -8.88 -13.15
C GLY A 86 -18.42 -7.95 -12.44
N TRP A 87 -18.58 -7.76 -11.12
CA TRP A 87 -17.64 -6.98 -10.31
C TRP A 87 -16.28 -7.68 -10.16
N THR A 88 -16.27 -9.00 -9.99
CA THR A 88 -14.99 -9.74 -9.93
C THR A 88 -14.27 -9.73 -11.27
N ASP A 89 -14.98 -9.75 -12.40
CA ASP A 89 -14.39 -9.60 -13.73
C ASP A 89 -13.79 -8.18 -13.92
N LEU A 90 -14.48 -7.14 -13.44
CA LEU A 90 -13.94 -5.77 -13.43
C LEU A 90 -12.72 -5.64 -12.52
N SER A 91 -12.73 -6.30 -11.36
CA SER A 91 -11.56 -6.39 -10.48
C SER A 91 -10.39 -7.11 -11.17
N ALA A 92 -10.65 -8.17 -11.93
CA ALA A 92 -9.64 -8.90 -12.69
C ALA A 92 -9.04 -8.03 -13.80
N LEU A 93 -9.87 -7.24 -14.50
CA LEU A 93 -9.40 -6.24 -15.45
C LEU A 93 -8.46 -5.21 -14.77
N GLY A 94 -8.83 -4.73 -13.58
CA GLY A 94 -7.93 -3.92 -12.74
C GLY A 94 -6.58 -4.60 -12.51
N GLY A 95 -6.58 -5.91 -12.24
CA GLY A 95 -5.37 -6.73 -12.12
C GLY A 95 -4.46 -6.71 -13.36
N VAL A 96 -5.04 -6.68 -14.57
CA VAL A 96 -4.26 -6.57 -15.82
C VAL A 96 -3.54 -5.23 -15.93
N PHE A 97 -4.23 -4.13 -15.60
CA PHE A 97 -3.63 -2.79 -15.52
C PHE A 97 -2.48 -2.74 -14.50
N LEU A 98 -2.70 -3.34 -13.32
CA LEU A 98 -1.68 -3.42 -12.26
C LEU A 98 -0.47 -4.24 -12.68
N PHE A 99 -0.68 -5.40 -13.30
CA PHE A 99 0.40 -6.25 -13.80
C PHE A 99 1.24 -5.51 -14.86
N THR A 100 0.58 -4.84 -15.79
CA THR A 100 1.24 -4.04 -16.83
C THR A 100 2.04 -2.90 -16.22
N SER A 101 1.45 -2.18 -15.27
CA SER A 101 2.11 -1.10 -14.53
C SER A 101 3.32 -1.59 -13.74
N ALA A 102 3.22 -2.73 -13.04
CA ALA A 102 4.34 -3.35 -12.34
C ALA A 102 5.47 -3.72 -13.32
N GLY A 103 5.11 -4.26 -14.49
CA GLY A 103 6.06 -4.54 -15.56
C GLY A 103 6.79 -3.28 -16.02
N PHE A 104 6.07 -2.17 -16.25
CA PHE A 104 6.68 -0.89 -16.62
C PHE A 104 7.63 -0.38 -15.53
N PHE A 105 7.23 -0.48 -14.26
CA PHE A 105 8.08 -0.10 -13.14
C PHE A 105 9.39 -0.89 -13.14
N ILE A 106 9.30 -2.23 -13.22
CA ILE A 106 10.48 -3.11 -13.23
C ILE A 106 11.38 -2.79 -14.43
N LEU A 107 10.82 -2.62 -15.63
CA LEU A 107 11.59 -2.28 -16.83
C LEU A 107 12.33 -0.95 -16.70
N VAL A 108 11.68 0.09 -16.17
CA VAL A 108 12.30 1.39 -15.92
C VAL A 108 13.45 1.25 -14.91
N MET A 109 13.24 0.53 -13.81
CA MET A 109 14.25 0.36 -12.76
C MET A 109 15.47 -0.43 -13.26
N LEU A 110 15.24 -1.53 -13.98
CA LEU A 110 16.33 -2.32 -14.58
C LEU A 110 17.05 -1.57 -15.68
N GLY A 111 16.30 -0.91 -16.58
CA GLY A 111 16.88 -0.08 -17.64
C GLY A 111 17.78 1.02 -17.08
N THR A 112 17.29 1.73 -16.05
CA THR A 112 18.04 2.81 -15.39
C THR A 112 19.31 2.28 -14.72
N GLY A 113 19.21 1.19 -13.94
CA GLY A 113 20.36 0.66 -13.19
C GLY A 113 21.43 0.00 -14.09
N LEU A 114 21.02 -0.67 -15.17
CA LEU A 114 21.92 -1.47 -16.01
C LEU A 114 22.41 -0.72 -17.25
N ALA A 115 21.52 0.04 -17.91
CA ALA A 115 21.78 0.64 -19.21
C ALA A 115 21.81 2.18 -19.18
N GLY A 116 21.30 2.82 -18.12
CA GLY A 116 21.21 4.28 -18.03
C GLY A 116 22.55 4.97 -18.20
N LYS A 117 22.59 6.03 -19.00
CA LYS A 117 23.81 6.81 -19.26
C LYS A 117 24.34 7.43 -17.96
N ARG A 118 25.65 7.52 -17.82
CA ARG A 118 26.27 8.20 -16.67
C ARG A 118 25.89 9.67 -16.68
N ARG A 119 25.58 10.19 -15.50
CA ARG A 119 25.21 11.57 -15.25
C ARG A 119 25.98 12.10 -14.05
N ASP A 120 26.32 13.38 -14.09
CA ASP A 120 26.97 14.05 -12.97
C ASP A 120 26.05 14.16 -11.76
N ALA A 121 26.65 14.13 -10.58
CA ALA A 121 25.92 14.28 -9.33
C ALA A 121 25.40 15.71 -9.20
N GLU A 122 24.08 15.89 -9.30
CA GLU A 122 23.44 17.15 -8.97
C GLU A 122 23.15 17.23 -7.46
N PRO A 123 23.26 18.43 -6.85
CA PRO A 123 22.80 18.67 -5.49
C PRO A 123 21.36 18.19 -5.27
N ILE A 124 21.04 17.83 -4.02
CA ILE A 124 19.66 17.56 -3.64
C ILE A 124 19.04 18.88 -3.22
N GLU A 125 18.04 19.31 -3.98
CA GLU A 125 17.17 20.43 -3.62
C GLU A 125 15.94 19.88 -2.90
N TRP A 126 15.70 20.37 -1.69
CA TRP A 126 14.53 20.03 -0.90
C TRP A 126 13.46 21.11 -1.05
N ALA A 127 12.20 20.74 -0.84
CA ALA A 127 11.14 21.73 -0.76
C ALA A 127 11.38 22.64 0.46
N GLU A 128 11.30 23.95 0.24
CA GLU A 128 11.43 24.95 1.30
C GLU A 128 10.05 25.36 1.85
N PRO A 129 9.92 25.56 3.17
CA PRO A 129 8.68 26.07 3.75
C PRO A 129 8.43 27.50 3.31
N LEU A 130 7.15 27.85 3.08
CA LEU A 130 6.75 29.20 2.70
C LEU A 130 6.98 30.23 3.83
N GLU A 131 6.85 29.79 5.08
CA GLU A 131 7.09 30.62 6.25
C GLU A 131 8.45 30.31 6.88
N PRO A 132 9.16 31.32 7.41
CA PRO A 132 10.42 31.10 8.10
C PRO A 132 10.25 30.13 9.27
N THR A 133 11.12 29.13 9.35
CA THR A 133 11.13 28.22 10.50
C THR A 133 11.61 28.98 11.73
N SER A 134 10.77 29.01 12.77
CA SER A 134 11.17 29.57 14.06
C SER A 134 12.10 28.59 14.78
N PRO A 135 13.27 29.03 15.29
CA PRO A 135 14.14 28.17 16.07
C PRO A 135 13.60 27.88 17.48
N LYS A 136 12.48 28.50 17.88
CA LYS A 136 11.87 28.29 19.19
C LYS A 136 11.10 26.96 19.20
N ALA A 137 11.58 26.03 20.01
CA ALA A 137 10.87 24.79 20.28
C ALA A 137 9.46 25.06 20.81
N THR A 138 8.47 24.48 20.14
CA THR A 138 7.05 24.55 20.45
C THR A 138 6.63 23.39 21.35
N LEU A 139 5.34 23.31 21.66
CA LEU A 139 4.76 22.16 22.35
C LEU A 139 4.91 20.86 21.52
N PHE A 140 4.85 20.96 20.19
CA PHE A 140 4.92 19.80 19.30
C PHE A 140 6.33 19.20 19.19
N ASP A 141 7.37 19.99 19.49
CA ASP A 141 8.77 19.53 19.48
C ASP A 141 9.14 18.71 20.73
N ARG A 142 8.23 18.61 21.71
CA ARG A 142 8.45 17.86 22.96
C ARG A 142 8.19 16.37 22.76
N TYR A 143 9.06 15.67 22.03
CA TYR A 143 8.91 14.24 21.73
C TYR A 143 8.65 13.38 22.98
N GLY A 144 9.38 13.58 24.07
CA GLY A 144 9.18 12.83 25.32
C GLY A 144 7.77 12.96 25.91
N LEU A 145 7.16 14.15 25.83
CA LEU A 145 5.78 14.39 26.27
C LEU A 145 4.81 13.57 25.41
N TRP A 146 4.92 13.68 24.09
CA TRP A 146 4.00 12.98 23.17
C TRP A 146 4.21 11.47 23.17
N THR A 147 5.43 10.98 23.39
CA THR A 147 5.70 9.56 23.65
C THR A 147 5.01 9.11 24.93
N ALA A 148 5.11 9.87 26.03
CA ALA A 148 4.42 9.52 27.27
C ALA A 148 2.89 9.50 27.10
N VAL A 149 2.33 10.50 26.41
CA VAL A 149 0.90 10.53 26.06
C VAL A 149 0.51 9.30 25.24
N ALA A 150 1.28 8.94 24.20
CA ALA A 150 1.00 7.77 23.39
C ALA A 150 1.02 6.47 24.20
N VAL A 151 2.01 6.28 25.09
CA VAL A 151 2.08 5.13 25.99
C VAL A 151 0.86 5.07 26.91
N VAL A 152 0.49 6.19 27.53
CA VAL A 152 -0.70 6.25 28.40
C VAL A 152 -1.97 5.89 27.64
N LEU A 153 -2.16 6.41 26.42
CA LEU A 153 -3.31 6.08 25.58
C LEU A 153 -3.36 4.59 25.21
N VAL A 154 -2.22 3.99 24.88
CA VAL A 154 -2.13 2.53 24.61
C VAL A 154 -2.50 1.73 25.86
N LEU A 155 -2.01 2.13 27.03
CA LEU A 155 -2.35 1.48 28.30
C LEU A 155 -3.85 1.58 28.60
N ILE A 156 -4.45 2.75 28.44
CA ILE A 156 -5.90 2.93 28.64
C ILE A 156 -6.70 2.04 27.68
N ALA A 157 -6.31 1.99 26.40
CA ALA A 157 -7.03 1.22 25.39
C ALA A 157 -6.91 -0.30 25.58
N TYR A 158 -5.75 -0.81 26.02
CA TYR A 158 -5.44 -2.24 25.97
C TYR A 158 -5.25 -2.91 27.33
N ALA A 159 -4.95 -2.19 28.43
CA ALA A 159 -4.64 -2.84 29.72
C ALA A 159 -5.82 -3.68 30.23
N TYR A 160 -7.04 -3.11 30.23
CA TYR A 160 -8.22 -3.84 30.70
C TYR A 160 -8.61 -5.01 29.80
N PRO A 161 -8.75 -4.86 28.45
CA PRO A 161 -9.03 -5.99 27.57
C PRO A 161 -7.99 -7.11 27.64
N LEU A 162 -6.71 -6.77 27.78
CA LEU A 162 -5.66 -7.78 27.92
C LEU A 162 -5.74 -8.47 29.29
N TRP A 163 -5.91 -7.72 30.37
CA TRP A 163 -6.07 -8.29 31.71
C TRP A 163 -7.28 -9.22 31.77
N SER A 164 -8.43 -8.81 31.24
CA SER A 164 -9.63 -9.67 31.21
C SER A 164 -9.40 -10.93 30.38
N HIS A 165 -8.75 -10.83 29.21
CA HIS A 165 -8.43 -11.99 28.37
C HIS A 165 -7.46 -12.96 29.05
N LEU A 166 -6.53 -12.46 29.86
CA LEU A 166 -5.61 -13.30 30.63
C LEU A 166 -6.31 -14.09 31.74
N GLN A 167 -7.41 -13.56 32.31
CA GLN A 167 -8.19 -14.21 33.36
C GLN A 167 -9.29 -15.15 32.84
N MET A 168 -9.60 -15.12 31.54
CA MET A 168 -10.62 -16.01 30.98
C MET A 168 -10.20 -17.48 31.07
N GLN A 169 -11.15 -18.34 31.45
CA GLN A 169 -10.97 -19.78 31.39
C GLN A 169 -10.67 -20.20 29.95
N ARG A 170 -9.54 -20.89 29.75
CA ARG A 170 -9.12 -21.34 28.43
C ARG A 170 -9.43 -22.81 28.26
N TYR A 171 -10.05 -23.14 27.14
CA TYR A 171 -10.18 -24.50 26.67
C TYR A 171 -9.05 -24.71 25.66
N GLY A 172 -8.09 -25.58 25.99
CA GLY A 172 -6.96 -25.84 25.10
C GLY A 172 -7.47 -26.37 23.75
N SER A 173 -6.90 -25.87 22.65
CA SER A 173 -7.10 -26.45 21.32
C SER A 173 -5.75 -26.96 20.80
N PRO A 174 -5.68 -28.19 20.27
CA PRO A 174 -4.48 -28.61 19.54
C PRO A 174 -4.29 -27.73 18.31
N GLY A 175 -3.03 -27.61 17.85
CA GLY A 175 -2.75 -26.98 16.55
C GLY A 175 -3.39 -27.78 15.41
N PHE A 176 -3.71 -27.10 14.31
CA PHE A 176 -4.31 -27.72 13.12
C PHE A 176 -3.52 -27.35 11.87
N THR A 177 -3.29 -28.33 10.99
CA THR A 177 -2.59 -28.15 9.71
C THR A 177 -3.58 -28.44 8.57
N PRO A 178 -4.18 -27.40 7.96
CA PRO A 178 -5.19 -27.57 6.92
C PRO A 178 -4.64 -27.89 5.52
N PHE A 179 -3.31 -27.97 5.37
CA PHE A 179 -2.60 -28.19 4.11
C PHE A 179 -1.30 -28.96 4.34
#